data_AF-A0A3C0K2Q9-F1
#
_entry.id   AF-A0A3C0K2Q9-F1
#
_cell.length_a   1.000
_cell.length_b   1.000
_cell.length_c   1.000
_cell.angle_alpha   90.00
_cell.angle_beta   90.00
_cell.angle_gamma   90.00
#
_symmetry.space_group_name_H-M   'P 1'
#
loop_
_entity.id
_entity.type
_entity.pdbx_description
1 polymer ?
#
loop_
_entity_poly.entity_id
_entity_poly.type
_entity_poly.pdbx_seq_one_letter_code
_entity_poly.pdbx_strand_id
1 'polypeptide(L)'
;MSNWAIVPVKEISSSKSRLSTVLADIDRETLVIDLFIRTLSVLQIVNSIEKTIVISRDSDMLDLATKSEALAIRENDNSDLNSAIQQATFD
;
A
#
# COMPACT_ATOMS: atom_id res chain seq x y z
N MET A 1 -13.55 12.69 16.23
CA MET A 1 -12.34 11.90 15.88
C MET A 1 -12.40 11.60 14.41
N SER A 2 -11.28 11.75 13.72
CA SER A 2 -11.15 11.46 12.30
C SER A 2 -10.55 10.07 12.14
N ASN A 3 -11.21 9.15 11.44
CA ASN A 3 -10.60 7.83 11.17
C ASN A 3 -9.73 7.92 9.93
N TRP A 4 -8.52 7.40 10.02
CA TRP A 4 -7.58 7.32 8.91
C TRP A 4 -7.29 5.84 8.64
N ALA A 5 -7.04 5.51 7.38
CA ALA A 5 -6.59 4.18 6.98
C ALA A 5 -5.08 4.18 6.72
N ILE A 6 -4.38 3.14 7.18
CA ILE A 6 -2.97 2.89 6.87
C ILE A 6 -2.89 1.63 6.01
N VAL A 7 -2.29 1.75 4.84
CA VAL A 7 -2.13 0.67 3.86
C VAL A 7 -0.63 0.41 3.65
N PRO A 8 -0.04 -0.55 4.38
CA PRO A 8 1.34 -0.95 4.14
C PRO A 8 1.44 -1.80 2.88
N VAL A 9 2.40 -1.48 2.01
CA VAL A 9 2.62 -2.17 0.74
C VAL A 9 4.10 -2.51 0.58
N LYS A 10 4.39 -3.76 0.27
CA LYS A 10 5.77 -4.21 -0.02
C LYS A 10 6.12 -3.98 -1.49
N GLU A 11 7.41 -4.13 -1.81
CA GLU A 11 7.89 -4.13 -3.19
C GLU A 11 7.10 -5.10 -4.07
N ILE A 12 6.73 -4.62 -5.26
CA ILE A 12 5.90 -5.34 -6.24
C ILE A 12 6.53 -6.70 -6.59
N SER A 13 7.84 -6.70 -6.87
CA SER A 13 8.61 -7.88 -7.30
C SER A 13 8.63 -9.02 -6.28
N SER A 14 8.51 -8.70 -4.98
CA SER A 14 8.51 -9.67 -3.88
C SER A 14 7.10 -10.05 -3.40
N SER A 15 6.08 -9.39 -3.94
CA SER A 15 4.71 -9.51 -3.47
C SER A 15 4.02 -10.79 -3.97
N LYS A 16 3.07 -11.29 -3.16
CA LYS A 16 2.27 -12.49 -3.45
C LYS A 16 3.09 -13.72 -3.84
N SER A 17 4.31 -13.87 -3.31
CA SER A 17 5.22 -14.98 -3.63
C SER A 17 4.61 -16.39 -3.44
N ARG A 18 3.62 -16.54 -2.56
CA ARG A 18 2.86 -17.80 -2.39
C ARG A 18 2.00 -18.19 -3.59
N LEU A 19 1.74 -17.28 -4.52
CA LEU A 19 1.01 -17.53 -5.76
C LEU A 19 1.94 -17.90 -6.92
N SER A 20 3.25 -17.97 -6.73
CA SER A 20 4.21 -18.28 -7.81
C SER A 20 4.01 -19.66 -8.44
N THR A 21 3.33 -20.58 -7.75
CA THR A 21 2.99 -21.90 -8.27
C THR A 21 1.85 -21.88 -9.28
N VAL A 22 1.10 -20.77 -9.37
CA VAL A 22 -0.11 -20.64 -10.20
C VAL A 22 -0.15 -19.38 -11.07
N LEU A 23 0.71 -18.39 -10.81
CA LEU A 23 0.81 -17.13 -11.54
C LEU A 23 2.26 -16.82 -11.89
N ALA A 24 2.50 -16.41 -13.14
CA ALA A 24 3.79 -15.89 -13.58
C ALA A 24 4.10 -14.57 -12.85
N ASP A 25 5.37 -14.16 -12.86
CA ASP A 25 5.82 -12.96 -12.15
C ASP A 25 5.00 -11.73 -12.58
N ILE A 26 4.87 -11.49 -13.88
CA ILE A 26 4.10 -10.37 -14.44
C ILE A 26 2.61 -10.38 -14.03
N ASP A 27 2.01 -11.56 -13.92
CA ASP A 27 0.61 -11.69 -13.49
C ASP A 27 0.45 -11.34 -12.01
N ARG A 28 1.44 -11.67 -11.18
CA ARG A 28 1.45 -11.31 -9.76
C ARG A 28 1.66 -9.81 -9.58
N GLU A 29 2.53 -9.19 -10.36
CA GLU A 29 2.73 -7.74 -10.33
C GLU A 29 1.43 -7.00 -10.71
N THR A 30 0.81 -7.41 -11.82
CA THR A 30 -0.49 -6.88 -12.27
C THR A 30 -1.56 -7.05 -11.19
N LEU A 31 -1.67 -8.25 -10.61
CA LEU A 31 -2.62 -8.53 -9.53
C LEU A 31 -2.39 -7.63 -8.30
N VAL A 32 -1.14 -7.38 -7.91
CA VAL A 32 -0.81 -6.53 -6.76
C VAL A 32 -1.23 -5.08 -7.03
N ILE A 33 -0.93 -4.56 -8.21
CA ILE A 33 -1.31 -3.21 -8.64
C ILE A 33 -2.83 -3.07 -8.67
N ASP A 34 -3.55 -4.02 -9.27
CA ASP A 34 -5.02 -4.00 -9.36
C ASP A 34 -5.68 -4.04 -7.97
N LEU A 35 -5.20 -4.92 -7.09
CA LEU A 35 -5.68 -5.01 -5.71
C LEU A 35 -5.40 -3.72 -4.94
N PHE A 36 -4.24 -3.12 -5.13
CA PHE A 36 -3.86 -1.88 -4.48
C PHE A 36 -4.74 -0.72 -4.91
N ILE A 37 -4.86 -0.47 -6.23
CA ILE A 37 -5.71 0.59 -6.79
C ILE A 37 -7.15 0.40 -6.33
N ARG A 38 -7.70 -0.82 -6.45
CA ARG A 38 -9.05 -1.12 -5.99
C ARG A 38 -9.23 -0.83 -4.50
N THR A 39 -8.23 -1.17 -3.67
CA THR A 39 -8.29 -0.91 -2.22
C THR A 39 -8.34 0.59 -1.96
N LEU A 40 -7.49 1.39 -2.59
CA LEU A 40 -7.51 2.85 -2.44
C LEU A 40 -8.83 3.46 -2.92
N SER A 41 -9.33 3.05 -4.08
CA SER A 41 -10.62 3.52 -4.60
C SER A 41 -11.78 3.20 -3.66
N VAL A 42 -11.78 2.02 -3.02
CA VAL A 42 -12.79 1.69 -2.01
C VAL A 42 -12.63 2.54 -0.76
N LEU A 43 -11.41 2.77 -0.27
CA LEU A 43 -11.18 3.60 0.92
C LEU A 43 -11.61 5.06 0.68
N GLN A 44 -11.41 5.60 -0.51
CA GLN A 44 -11.82 6.96 -0.88
C GLN A 44 -13.33 7.20 -0.81
N ILE A 45 -14.15 6.18 -1.10
CA ILE A 45 -15.62 6.32 -1.09
C ILE A 45 -16.26 6.02 0.28
N VAL A 46 -15.47 5.61 1.27
CA VAL A 46 -15.96 5.32 2.61
C VAL A 46 -16.01 6.61 3.43
N ASN A 47 -17.20 7.17 3.61
CA ASN A 47 -17.42 8.45 4.31
C ASN A 47 -16.86 8.51 5.75
N SER A 48 -16.68 7.37 6.42
CA SER A 48 -16.13 7.33 7.77
C SER A 48 -14.60 7.40 7.83
N ILE A 49 -13.91 7.32 6.68
CA ILE A 49 -12.45 7.40 6.55
C ILE A 49 -12.12 8.76 5.93
N GLU A 50 -11.44 9.61 6.69
CA GLU A 50 -11.11 10.96 6.23
C GLU A 50 -9.94 10.95 5.25
N LYS A 51 -8.90 10.15 5.53
CA LYS A 51 -7.69 10.05 4.72
C LYS A 51 -7.11 8.65 4.72
N THR A 52 -6.36 8.35 3.67
CA THR A 52 -5.58 7.12 3.54
C THR A 52 -4.10 7.45 3.46
N ILE A 53 -3.29 6.73 4.22
CA ILE A 53 -1.83 6.73 4.16
C ILE A 53 -1.40 5.42 3.52
N VAL A 54 -0.50 5.51 2.55
CA VAL A 54 0.24 4.36 2.01
C VAL A 54 1.68 4.48 2.48
N ILE A 55 2.21 3.41 3.07
CA ILE A 55 3.63 3.31 3.43
C ILE A 55 4.29 2.17 2.66
N SER A 56 5.41 2.47 2.02
CA SER A 56 6.15 1.50 1.20
C SER A 56 7.61 1.90 0.99
N ARG A 57 8.47 0.93 0.66
CA ARG A 57 9.81 1.17 0.10
C ARG A 57 9.81 1.35 -1.41
N ASP A 58 8.75 0.88 -2.07
CA ASP A 58 8.62 0.83 -3.51
C ASP A 58 8.17 2.18 -4.05
N SER A 59 9.03 2.85 -4.81
CA SER A 59 8.74 4.19 -5.37
C SER A 59 7.54 4.16 -6.31
N ASP A 60 7.35 3.08 -7.07
CA ASP A 60 6.26 2.99 -8.03
C ASP A 60 4.91 2.87 -7.30
N MET A 61 4.89 2.15 -6.16
CA MET A 61 3.70 2.09 -5.30
C MET A 61 3.40 3.42 -4.61
N LEU A 62 4.42 4.17 -4.19
CA LEU A 62 4.23 5.51 -3.60
C LEU A 62 3.73 6.53 -4.64
N ASP A 63 4.20 6.44 -5.88
CA ASP A 63 3.71 7.26 -6.99
C ASP A 63 2.26 6.92 -7.34
N LEU A 64 1.91 5.62 -7.38
CA LEU A 64 0.53 5.17 -7.58
C LEU A 64 -0.39 5.59 -6.43
N ALA A 65 0.09 5.58 -5.18
CA ALA A 65 -0.65 6.06 -4.02
C ALA A 65 -1.01 7.55 -4.19
N THR A 66 -0.01 8.36 -4.53
CA THR A 66 -0.17 9.80 -4.73
C THR A 66 -1.15 10.11 -5.88
N LYS A 67 -1.05 9.38 -7.00
CA LYS A 67 -2.01 9.47 -8.12
C LYS A 67 -3.43 9.08 -7.72
N SER A 68 -3.57 8.24 -6.69
CA SER A 68 -4.84 7.81 -6.11
C SER A 68 -5.25 8.67 -4.90
N GLU A 69 -4.72 9.89 -4.78
CA GLU A 69 -5.00 10.87 -3.72
C GLU A 69 -4.74 10.37 -2.28
N ALA A 70 -3.97 9.30 -2.12
CA ALA A 70 -3.50 8.83 -0.82
C ALA A 70 -2.20 9.55 -0.42
N LEU A 71 -1.98 9.70 0.88
CA LEU A 71 -0.73 10.24 1.42
C LEU A 71 0.35 9.16 1.35
N ALA A 72 1.42 9.40 0.60
CA ALA A 72 2.53 8.47 0.44
C ALA A 72 3.65 8.75 1.44
N ILE A 73 4.06 7.73 2.22
CA ILE A 73 5.18 7.78 3.15
C ILE A 73 6.22 6.75 2.72
N ARG A 74 7.47 7.18 2.57
CA ARG A 74 8.57 6.24 2.34
C ARG A 74 8.89 5.51 3.64
N GLU A 75 8.80 4.18 3.60
CA GLU A 75 9.17 3.31 4.72
C GLU A 75 10.67 3.44 5.02
N ASN A 76 11.02 3.46 6.30
CA ASN A 76 12.42 3.42 6.73
C ASN A 76 13.11 2.10 6.34
N ASP A 77 14.41 2.17 6.05
CA ASP A 77 15.22 1.00 5.75
C ASP A 77 15.28 0.03 6.95
N ASN A 78 15.36 -1.27 6.70
CA ASN A 78 15.38 -2.34 7.72
C ASN A 78 14.17 -2.37 8.69
N SER A 79 13.07 -1.69 8.36
CA SER A 79 11.81 -1.78 9.09
C SER A 79 11.11 -3.13 8.84
N ASP A 80 10.32 -3.58 9.82
CA ASP A 80 9.35 -4.66 9.62
C ASP A 80 7.94 -4.08 9.43
N LEU A 81 6.94 -4.95 9.22
CA LEU A 81 5.57 -4.51 8.99
C LEU A 81 5.03 -3.66 10.15
N ASN A 82 5.32 -4.05 11.39
CA ASN A 82 4.79 -3.36 12.56
C ASN A 82 5.46 -2.00 12.74
N SER A 83 6.76 -1.93 12.53
CA SER A 83 7.54 -0.68 12.58
C SER A 83 7.10 0.30 11.49
N ALA A 84 6.77 -0.21 10.29
CA ALA A 84 6.23 0.60 9.21
C ALA A 84 4.84 1.18 9.57
N ILE A 85 3.96 0.35 10.13
CA ILE A 85 2.64 0.82 10.59
C ILE A 85 2.78 1.88 11.69
N GLN A 86 3.71 1.68 12.62
CA GLN A 86 4.00 2.65 13.68
C GLN A 86 4.53 3.97 13.09
N GLN A 87 5.45 3.92 12.12
CA GLN A 87 5.94 5.11 11.41
C GLN A 87 4.80 5.90 10.73
N ALA A 88 3.80 5.19 10.19
CA ALA A 88 2.65 5.80 9.53
C ALA A 88 1.58 6.31 10.51
N THR A 89 1.72 6.04 11.81
CA THR A 89 0.83 6.58 12.83
C THR A 89 1.34 7.97 13.21
N PHE A 90 0.51 9.00 13.05
CA PHE A 90 0.83 10.32 13.58
C PHE A 90 0.67 10.32 15.11
N ASP A 91 1.63 10.90 15.83
CA ASP A 91 1.47 11.29 17.25
C ASP A 91 0.55 12.52 17.37
#